data_AF-K1V6Z5-F1
#
_entry.id   AF-K1V6Z5-F1
#
_cell.length_a   1.000
_cell.length_b   1.000
_cell.length_c   1.000
_cell.angle_alpha   90.00
_cell.angle_beta   90.00
_cell.angle_gamma   90.00
#
_symmetry.space_group_name_H-M   'P 1'
#
loop_
_entity.id
_entity.type
_entity.pdbx_description
1 polymer ?
#
loop_
_entity_poly.entity_id
_entity_poly.type
_entity_poly.pdbx_seq_one_letter_code
_entity_poly.pdbx_strand_id
1 'polypeptide(L)'
;DFVVEEDYADIVEDWKQKDPVWFNEDFKSYRSQDNKGKTRQACIAYLVNSFKHIPKDEQLNINTDFKLLSNPVRSYYVAFTDIMTNLDKKMDKRLADMTSLLLVKKNIILQGAPGTGKTYTTTLLSLKVLGVELVDWKNSTEVIAKYEELVTEGRIAFTTFHQSMDYEDFVEGYKPAESSDSMQFKLNSGIFKRICEKAKFQPCVLIIDEINRGNISKIFGELITLLEADKRYGSNHQISVSLTYSGMMFFVPN
;
A
#
# COMPACT_ATOMS: atom_id res chain seq x y z
N ASP A 1 -14.76 -33.25 13.44
CA ASP A 1 -13.80 -33.31 14.57
C ASP A 1 -12.92 -32.08 14.51
N PHE A 2 -12.61 -31.49 15.66
CA PHE A 2 -11.76 -30.30 15.76
C PHE A 2 -10.69 -30.54 16.81
N VAL A 3 -9.50 -30.00 16.56
CA VAL A 3 -8.30 -30.19 17.39
C VAL A 3 -7.58 -28.87 17.49
N VAL A 4 -6.93 -28.62 18.63
CA VAL A 4 -5.96 -27.53 18.73
C VAL A 4 -4.70 -27.92 17.96
N GLU A 5 -3.88 -26.93 17.59
CA GLU A 5 -2.69 -27.15 16.74
C GLU A 5 -1.75 -28.21 17.34
N GLU A 6 -1.61 -28.22 18.66
CA GLU A 6 -0.81 -29.17 19.42
C GLU A 6 -1.26 -30.63 19.24
N ASP A 7 -2.57 -30.85 19.08
CA ASP A 7 -3.19 -32.17 18.97
C ASP A 7 -3.38 -32.63 17.51
N TYR A 8 -3.00 -31.79 16.54
CA TYR A 8 -3.22 -32.07 15.12
C TYR A 8 -2.51 -33.35 14.66
N ALA A 9 -1.26 -33.54 15.11
CA ALA A 9 -0.45 -34.70 14.73
C ALA A 9 -1.08 -36.03 15.17
N ASP A 10 -1.83 -36.04 16.28
CA ASP A 10 -2.39 -37.26 16.86
C ASP A 10 -3.73 -37.66 16.23
N ILE A 11 -4.42 -36.71 15.61
CA ILE A 11 -5.80 -36.91 15.12
C ILE A 11 -5.89 -36.91 13.59
N VAL A 12 -4.89 -36.36 12.89
CA VAL A 12 -4.87 -36.32 11.42
C VAL A 12 -4.95 -37.72 10.77
N GLU A 13 -4.38 -38.75 11.39
CA GLU A 13 -4.43 -40.13 10.87
C GLU A 13 -5.83 -40.76 11.03
N ASP A 14 -6.54 -40.46 12.11
CA ASP A 14 -7.95 -40.88 12.29
C ASP A 14 -8.84 -40.18 11.25
N TRP A 15 -8.55 -38.92 10.92
CA TRP A 15 -9.28 -38.20 9.86
C TRP A 15 -9.02 -38.75 8.47
N LYS A 16 -7.77 -39.10 8.14
CA LYS A 16 -7.43 -39.77 6.88
C LYS A 16 -8.18 -41.10 6.74
N GLN A 17 -8.33 -41.86 7.82
CA GLN A 17 -9.06 -43.13 7.82
C GLN A 17 -10.57 -42.99 7.65
N LYS A 18 -11.15 -41.84 8.02
CA LYS A 18 -12.57 -41.52 7.81
C LYS A 18 -12.93 -41.15 6.36
N ASP A 19 -11.95 -41.19 5.45
CA ASP A 19 -12.06 -40.89 4.02
C ASP A 19 -12.93 -39.65 3.72
N PRO A 20 -12.57 -38.46 4.24
CA PRO A 20 -13.31 -37.24 3.94
C PRO A 20 -13.11 -36.93 2.47
N VAL A 21 -14.20 -36.61 1.77
CA VAL A 21 -14.15 -36.19 0.36
C VAL A 21 -13.12 -35.05 0.23
N TRP A 22 -12.00 -35.35 -0.44
CA TRP A 22 -10.89 -34.44 -0.74
C TRP A 22 -9.97 -34.03 0.42
N PHE A 23 -9.67 -34.90 1.40
CA PHE A 23 -8.63 -34.57 2.38
C PHE A 23 -7.24 -34.39 1.71
N ASN A 24 -6.64 -33.21 1.90
CA ASN A 24 -5.25 -32.94 1.52
C ASN A 24 -4.61 -31.91 2.47
N GLU A 25 -3.34 -32.12 2.83
CA GLU A 25 -2.60 -31.23 3.72
C GLU A 25 -2.00 -30.02 2.98
N ASP A 26 -1.73 -30.15 1.66
CA ASP A 26 -1.31 -29.02 0.83
C ASP A 26 -2.53 -28.29 0.29
N PHE A 27 -2.76 -27.06 0.75
CA PHE A 27 -3.87 -26.23 0.29
C PHE A 27 -3.88 -26.00 -1.24
N LYS A 28 -2.72 -26.10 -1.92
CA LYS A 28 -2.61 -25.95 -3.38
C LYS A 28 -3.21 -27.10 -4.19
N SER A 29 -3.45 -28.23 -3.53
CA SER A 29 -3.99 -29.44 -4.14
C SER A 29 -5.52 -29.42 -4.30
N TYR A 30 -6.23 -28.57 -3.54
CA TYR A 30 -7.68 -28.43 -3.61
C TYR A 30 -8.09 -27.72 -4.89
N ARG A 31 -8.20 -28.50 -5.96
CA ARG A 31 -8.55 -28.04 -7.30
C ARG A 31 -9.75 -28.81 -7.82
N SER A 32 -10.72 -28.09 -8.40
CA SER A 32 -11.82 -28.69 -9.15
C SER A 32 -11.85 -28.12 -10.56
N GLN A 33 -12.22 -28.94 -11.54
CA GLN A 33 -12.54 -28.45 -12.88
C GLN A 33 -14.04 -28.23 -12.98
N ASP A 34 -14.46 -27.05 -13.44
CA ASP A 34 -15.87 -26.86 -13.76
C ASP A 34 -16.24 -27.54 -15.09
N ASN A 35 -17.55 -27.63 -15.37
CA ASN A 35 -18.08 -28.28 -16.58
C ASN A 35 -17.61 -27.62 -17.91
N LYS A 36 -16.81 -26.54 -17.84
CA LYS A 36 -16.19 -25.86 -18.98
C LYS A 36 -14.67 -26.07 -19.02
N GLY A 37 -14.13 -26.97 -18.20
CA GLY A 37 -12.71 -27.31 -18.15
C GLY A 37 -11.83 -26.29 -17.42
N LYS A 38 -12.41 -25.29 -16.74
CA LYS A 38 -11.63 -24.28 -16.01
C LYS A 38 -11.32 -24.77 -14.59
N THR A 39 -10.02 -24.83 -14.26
CA THR A 39 -9.54 -25.18 -12.92
C THR A 39 -9.86 -24.05 -11.93
N ARG A 40 -10.49 -24.39 -10.83
CA ARG A 40 -10.76 -23.53 -9.66
C ARG A 40 -10.00 -24.07 -8.47
N GLN A 41 -9.39 -23.18 -7.70
CA GLN A 41 -8.68 -23.53 -6.47
C GLN A 41 -9.46 -22.98 -5.27
N ALA A 42 -9.49 -23.70 -4.16
CA ALA A 42 -9.98 -23.15 -2.90
C ALA A 42 -9.01 -22.06 -2.39
N CYS A 43 -9.54 -20.95 -1.86
CA CYS A 43 -8.72 -19.77 -1.50
C CYS A 43 -9.01 -19.17 -0.11
N ILE A 44 -9.85 -19.80 0.73
CA ILE A 44 -10.29 -19.20 1.99
C ILE A 44 -9.92 -20.09 3.17
N ALA A 45 -9.26 -19.48 4.17
CA ALA A 45 -9.18 -19.94 5.54
C ALA A 45 -9.93 -18.93 6.44
N TYR A 46 -10.78 -19.42 7.35
CA TYR A 46 -11.45 -18.57 8.33
C TYR A 46 -10.64 -18.53 9.62
N LEU A 47 -10.40 -17.33 10.15
CA LEU A 47 -9.99 -17.16 11.53
C LEU A 47 -11.27 -17.01 12.38
N VAL A 48 -11.66 -18.07 13.08
CA VAL A 48 -12.87 -18.07 13.92
C VAL A 48 -12.46 -17.76 15.36
N ASN A 49 -12.98 -16.68 15.93
CA ASN A 49 -12.58 -16.22 17.27
C ASN A 49 -13.12 -17.09 18.41
N SER A 50 -14.28 -17.74 18.21
CA SER A 50 -14.79 -18.77 19.10
C SER A 50 -15.90 -19.57 18.44
N PHE A 51 -16.04 -20.82 18.87
CA PHE A 51 -17.23 -21.62 18.59
C PHE A 51 -18.08 -21.71 19.85
N LYS A 52 -19.40 -21.71 19.68
CA LYS A 52 -20.34 -21.94 20.77
C LYS A 52 -21.01 -23.29 20.59
N HIS A 53 -21.02 -24.08 21.66
CA HIS A 53 -21.76 -25.32 21.72
C HIS A 53 -23.26 -25.01 21.78
N ILE A 54 -24.02 -25.46 20.79
CA ILE A 54 -25.49 -25.36 20.80
C ILE A 54 -26.01 -26.51 21.68
N PRO A 55 -26.74 -26.23 22.77
CA PRO A 55 -27.25 -27.28 23.66
C PRO A 55 -28.12 -28.29 22.90
N LYS A 56 -28.07 -29.56 23.30
CA LYS A 56 -28.80 -30.69 22.67
C LYS A 56 -30.32 -30.46 22.57
N ASP A 57 -30.84 -29.59 23.43
CA ASP A 57 -32.27 -29.35 23.61
C ASP A 57 -32.80 -28.27 22.65
N GLU A 58 -31.92 -27.46 22.07
CA GLU A 58 -32.21 -26.71 20.86
C GLU A 58 -32.07 -27.68 19.68
N GLN A 59 -33.18 -28.32 19.31
CA GLN A 59 -33.25 -29.00 18.03
C GLN A 59 -33.07 -27.95 16.93
N LEU A 60 -31.82 -27.80 16.46
CA LEU A 60 -31.52 -27.25 15.15
C LEU A 60 -32.31 -28.07 14.15
N ASN A 61 -33.45 -27.54 13.74
CA ASN A 61 -34.25 -28.18 12.74
C ASN A 61 -33.57 -27.87 11.41
N ILE A 62 -32.66 -28.74 10.96
CA ILE A 62 -31.92 -28.57 9.70
C ILE A 62 -32.87 -28.31 8.51
N ASN A 63 -34.12 -28.76 8.59
CA ASN A 63 -35.14 -28.49 7.57
C ASN A 63 -35.93 -27.20 7.78
N THR A 64 -35.80 -26.47 8.88
CA THR A 64 -36.52 -25.21 9.17
C THR A 64 -35.55 -24.04 9.40
N ASP A 65 -34.45 -24.28 10.10
CA ASP A 65 -33.37 -23.32 10.36
C ASP A 65 -32.41 -23.18 9.16
N PHE A 66 -32.27 -24.24 8.35
CA PHE A 66 -31.51 -24.24 7.10
C PHE A 66 -32.40 -24.24 5.84
N LYS A 67 -33.73 -24.15 5.96
CA LYS A 67 -34.65 -24.04 4.81
C LYS A 67 -34.43 -22.77 3.97
N LEU A 68 -33.72 -21.78 4.52
CA LEU A 68 -33.29 -20.56 3.83
C LEU A 68 -31.88 -20.64 3.22
N LEU A 69 -31.13 -21.72 3.50
CA LEU A 69 -29.77 -21.92 3.03
C LEU A 69 -29.66 -23.32 2.43
N SER A 70 -30.19 -23.46 1.21
CA SER A 70 -29.85 -24.57 0.31
C SER A 70 -28.34 -24.80 0.28
N ASN A 71 -27.90 -26.06 0.05
CA ASN A 71 -26.52 -26.40 -0.36
C ASN A 71 -25.98 -25.27 -1.23
N PRO A 72 -24.76 -24.74 -1.01
CA PRO A 72 -24.28 -23.54 -1.69
C PRO A 72 -24.42 -23.69 -3.21
N VAL A 73 -25.56 -23.26 -3.74
CA VAL A 73 -25.88 -23.21 -5.15
C VAL A 73 -25.05 -22.10 -5.77
N ARG A 74 -24.82 -22.21 -7.07
CA ARG A 74 -24.04 -21.25 -7.85
C ARG A 74 -24.43 -19.79 -7.60
N SER A 75 -25.68 -19.51 -7.21
CA SER A 75 -26.18 -18.21 -6.77
C SER A 75 -25.45 -17.61 -5.57
N TYR A 76 -25.02 -18.40 -4.58
CA TYR A 76 -24.21 -17.89 -3.47
C TYR A 76 -22.80 -17.54 -3.94
N TYR A 77 -22.20 -18.35 -4.83
CA TYR A 77 -20.93 -18.00 -5.49
C TYR A 77 -21.06 -16.73 -6.35
N VAL A 78 -22.19 -16.52 -7.02
CA VAL A 78 -22.48 -15.27 -7.76
C VAL A 78 -22.47 -14.08 -6.80
N ALA A 79 -23.14 -14.17 -5.65
CA ALA A 79 -23.10 -13.11 -4.64
C ALA A 79 -21.65 -12.82 -4.17
N PHE A 80 -20.80 -13.83 -4.02
CA PHE A 80 -19.39 -13.62 -3.65
C PHE A 80 -18.53 -13.08 -4.78
N THR A 81 -18.69 -13.56 -6.02
CA THR A 81 -17.99 -12.97 -7.17
C THR A 81 -18.44 -11.53 -7.38
N ASP A 82 -19.71 -11.22 -7.14
CA ASP A 82 -20.24 -9.86 -7.21
C ASP A 82 -19.68 -8.99 -6.08
N ILE A 83 -19.57 -9.48 -4.84
CA ILE A 83 -18.91 -8.77 -3.74
C ILE A 83 -17.45 -8.49 -4.08
N MET A 84 -16.68 -9.48 -4.51
CA MET A 84 -15.26 -9.30 -4.86
C MET A 84 -15.10 -8.35 -6.05
N THR A 85 -15.91 -8.51 -7.10
CA THR A 85 -15.95 -7.61 -8.26
C THR A 85 -16.34 -6.19 -7.84
N ASN A 86 -17.24 -6.03 -6.89
CA ASN A 86 -17.65 -4.73 -6.36
C ASN A 86 -16.54 -4.10 -5.50
N LEU A 87 -15.81 -4.90 -4.72
CA LEU A 87 -14.63 -4.45 -3.97
C LEU A 87 -13.53 -4.01 -4.91
N ASP A 88 -13.27 -4.77 -5.97
CA ASP A 88 -12.29 -4.43 -7.00
C ASP A 88 -12.66 -3.12 -7.69
N LYS A 89 -13.90 -3.00 -8.18
CA LYS A 89 -14.42 -1.77 -8.80
C LYS A 89 -14.33 -0.57 -7.84
N LYS A 90 -14.59 -0.79 -6.55
CA LYS A 90 -14.48 0.26 -5.53
C LYS A 90 -13.02 0.65 -5.30
N MET A 91 -12.10 -0.29 -5.31
CA MET A 91 -10.66 -0.03 -5.21
C MET A 91 -10.16 0.75 -6.44
N ASP A 92 -10.53 0.31 -7.64
CA ASP A 92 -10.17 0.97 -8.90
C ASP A 92 -10.69 2.41 -8.94
N LYS A 93 -11.96 2.61 -8.58
CA LYS A 93 -12.56 3.94 -8.46
C LYS A 93 -11.83 4.80 -7.45
N ARG A 94 -11.59 4.28 -6.24
CA ARG A 94 -10.88 5.00 -5.18
C ARG A 94 -9.49 5.41 -5.65
N LEU A 95 -8.76 4.51 -6.30
CA LEU A 95 -7.42 4.79 -6.80
C LEU A 95 -7.46 5.85 -7.91
N ALA A 96 -8.43 5.78 -8.83
CA ALA A 96 -8.63 6.80 -9.86
C ALA A 96 -8.97 8.19 -9.28
N ASP A 97 -9.85 8.23 -8.27
CA ASP A 97 -10.21 9.47 -7.56
C ASP A 97 -8.98 10.06 -6.86
N MET A 98 -8.18 9.22 -6.19
CA MET A 98 -6.93 9.63 -5.52
C MET A 98 -5.87 10.11 -6.51
N THR A 99 -5.70 9.44 -7.65
CA THR A 99 -4.81 9.87 -8.74
C THR A 99 -5.22 11.24 -9.25
N SER A 100 -6.51 11.43 -9.53
CA SER A 100 -7.04 12.71 -10.02
C SER A 100 -6.84 13.83 -8.99
N LEU A 101 -7.13 13.55 -7.72
CA LEU A 101 -6.92 14.50 -6.63
C LEU A 101 -5.44 14.88 -6.49
N LEU A 102 -4.53 13.91 -6.53
CA LEU A 102 -3.09 14.15 -6.43
C LEU A 102 -2.56 14.92 -7.63
N LEU A 103 -3.03 14.63 -8.85
CA LEU A 103 -2.63 15.39 -10.05
C LEU A 103 -3.09 16.86 -9.99
N VAL A 104 -4.23 17.16 -9.36
CA VAL A 104 -4.73 18.53 -9.21
C VAL A 104 -4.12 19.27 -8.02
N LYS A 105 -4.07 18.62 -6.85
CA LYS A 105 -3.62 19.25 -5.59
C LYS A 105 -2.13 19.11 -5.33
N LYS A 106 -1.45 18.23 -6.07
CA LYS A 106 0.01 17.96 -6.03
C LYS A 106 0.55 17.42 -4.71
N ASN A 107 -0.29 17.34 -3.68
CA ASN A 107 0.01 16.75 -2.38
C ASN A 107 -1.27 16.08 -1.86
N ILE A 108 -1.12 14.92 -1.21
CA ILE A 108 -2.21 14.21 -0.54
C ILE A 108 -1.67 13.57 0.73
N ILE A 109 -2.49 13.54 1.79
CA ILE A 109 -2.18 12.82 3.03
C ILE A 109 -3.12 11.64 3.12
N LEU A 110 -2.56 10.43 3.21
CA LEU A 110 -3.33 9.21 3.42
C LEU A 110 -3.42 8.93 4.92
N GLN A 111 -4.63 9.07 5.49
CA GLN A 111 -4.89 8.83 6.90
C GLN A 111 -5.62 7.49 7.11
N GLY A 112 -5.35 6.83 8.23
CA GLY A 112 -6.00 5.57 8.59
C GLY A 112 -5.22 4.82 9.67
N ALA A 113 -5.87 3.85 10.31
CA ALA A 113 -5.25 3.02 11.35
C ALA A 113 -3.98 2.31 10.86
N PRO A 114 -3.03 1.96 11.74
CA PRO A 114 -1.90 1.10 11.39
C PRO A 114 -2.36 -0.21 10.73
N GLY A 115 -1.57 -0.75 9.79
CA GLY A 115 -1.91 -2.01 9.11
C GLY A 115 -3.01 -1.94 8.04
N THR A 116 -3.59 -0.76 7.75
CA THR A 116 -4.67 -0.59 6.76
C THR A 116 -4.20 -0.51 5.29
N GLY A 117 -2.97 -0.94 5.00
CA GLY A 117 -2.45 -0.98 3.63
C GLY A 117 -2.13 0.40 3.01
N LYS A 118 -1.91 1.43 3.84
CA LYS A 118 -1.53 2.78 3.37
C LYS A 118 -0.28 2.74 2.50
N THR A 119 0.77 2.06 2.95
CA THR A 119 2.04 1.91 2.21
C THR A 119 1.82 1.32 0.83
N TYR A 120 1.06 0.22 0.72
CA TYR A 120 0.73 -0.40 -0.56
C TYR A 120 -0.10 0.53 -1.46
N THR A 121 -1.06 1.25 -0.87
CA THR A 121 -1.87 2.24 -1.60
C THR A 121 -1.00 3.37 -2.15
N THR A 122 -0.01 3.85 -1.38
CA THR A 122 0.93 4.89 -1.83
C THR A 122 1.80 4.39 -2.98
N THR A 123 2.26 3.15 -2.93
CA THR A 123 2.99 2.51 -4.04
C THR A 123 2.14 2.48 -5.31
N LEU A 124 0.89 2.02 -5.24
CA LEU A 124 0.00 2.01 -6.40
C LEU A 124 -0.27 3.42 -6.93
N LEU A 125 -0.49 4.38 -6.03
CA LEU A 125 -0.75 5.76 -6.38
C LEU A 125 0.46 6.39 -7.08
N SER A 126 1.69 6.14 -6.60
CA SER A 126 2.91 6.69 -7.20
C SER A 126 3.12 6.16 -8.62
N LEU A 127 2.90 4.87 -8.85
CA LEU A 127 2.94 4.29 -10.19
C LEU A 127 1.93 4.95 -11.13
N LYS A 128 0.67 5.10 -10.70
CA LYS A 128 -0.37 5.71 -11.53
C LYS A 128 -0.08 7.16 -11.89
N VAL A 129 0.34 7.99 -10.94
CA VAL A 129 0.64 9.41 -11.24
C VAL A 129 1.88 9.58 -12.11
N LEU A 130 2.79 8.60 -12.10
CA LEU A 130 3.97 8.59 -12.98
C LEU A 130 3.67 8.05 -14.39
N GLY A 131 2.40 7.75 -14.68
CA GLY A 131 1.95 7.30 -16.00
C GLY A 131 2.23 5.82 -16.28
N VAL A 132 2.47 5.02 -15.24
CA VAL A 132 2.59 3.56 -15.41
C VAL A 132 1.18 3.00 -15.64
N GLU A 133 0.87 2.73 -16.91
CA GLU A 133 -0.32 1.97 -17.28
C GLU A 133 -0.10 0.47 -17.01
N LEU A 134 -1.21 -0.29 -16.85
CA LEU A 134 -1.26 -1.76 -16.95
C LEU A 134 -0.76 -2.62 -15.77
N VAL A 135 -0.39 -2.04 -14.63
CA VAL A 135 -0.12 -2.90 -13.45
C VAL A 135 -1.44 -3.36 -12.85
N ASP A 136 -1.73 -4.66 -12.95
CA ASP A 136 -2.80 -5.27 -12.15
C ASP A 136 -2.42 -5.11 -10.68
N TRP A 137 -3.16 -4.26 -9.96
CA TRP A 137 -2.88 -3.98 -8.55
C TRP A 137 -3.00 -5.21 -7.66
N LYS A 138 -3.58 -6.30 -8.17
CA LYS A 138 -3.63 -7.62 -7.51
C LYS A 138 -2.32 -8.39 -7.66
N ASN A 139 -1.49 -8.06 -8.65
CA ASN A 139 -0.17 -8.65 -8.87
C ASN A 139 0.89 -7.86 -8.09
N SER A 140 0.99 -8.13 -6.78
CA SER A 140 1.93 -7.43 -5.90
C SER A 140 3.38 -7.51 -6.36
N THR A 141 3.78 -8.64 -6.99
CA THR A 141 5.15 -8.83 -7.49
C THR A 141 5.48 -7.84 -8.60
N GLU A 142 4.57 -7.65 -9.55
CA GLU A 142 4.74 -6.70 -10.65
C GLU A 142 4.70 -5.24 -10.16
N VAL A 143 3.77 -4.94 -9.24
CA VAL A 143 3.68 -3.62 -8.57
C VAL A 143 5.01 -3.25 -7.91
N ILE A 144 5.57 -4.17 -7.11
CA ILE A 144 6.81 -3.93 -6.36
C ILE A 144 7.99 -3.80 -7.33
N ALA A 145 8.10 -4.68 -8.33
CA ALA A 145 9.18 -4.60 -9.30
C ALA A 145 9.20 -3.25 -10.05
N LYS A 146 8.03 -2.77 -10.50
CA LYS A 146 7.93 -1.48 -11.20
C LYS A 146 8.18 -0.28 -10.27
N TYR A 147 7.79 -0.40 -9.01
CA TYR A 147 8.09 0.60 -8.00
C TYR A 147 9.59 0.69 -7.74
N GLU A 148 10.28 -0.43 -7.55
CA GLU A 148 11.73 -0.50 -7.33
C GLU A 148 12.53 0.03 -8.53
N GLU A 149 12.08 -0.23 -9.76
CA GLU A 149 12.64 0.36 -10.98
C GLU A 149 12.61 1.89 -10.90
N LEU A 150 11.44 2.48 -10.61
CA LEU A 150 11.28 3.94 -10.54
C LEU A 150 11.99 4.58 -9.34
N VAL A 151 12.15 3.84 -8.24
CA VAL A 151 13.01 4.24 -7.12
C VAL A 151 14.48 4.30 -7.57
N THR A 152 14.93 3.26 -8.29
CA THR A 152 16.30 3.19 -8.82
C THR A 152 16.58 4.31 -9.84
N GLU A 153 15.60 4.68 -10.65
CA GLU A 153 15.69 5.84 -11.56
C GLU A 153 15.66 7.20 -10.85
N GLY A 154 15.37 7.22 -9.55
CA GLY A 154 15.20 8.42 -8.73
C GLY A 154 13.89 9.18 -8.98
N ARG A 155 12.91 8.55 -9.67
CA ARG A 155 11.58 9.12 -9.90
C ARG A 155 10.67 8.97 -8.69
N ILE A 156 10.93 7.99 -7.84
CA ILE A 156 10.27 7.84 -6.56
C ILE A 156 11.33 7.96 -5.47
N ALA A 157 11.09 8.80 -4.48
CA ALA A 157 11.88 8.80 -3.25
C ALA A 157 10.96 8.53 -2.06
N PHE A 158 11.49 7.84 -1.06
CA PHE A 158 10.79 7.51 0.17
C PHE A 158 11.57 8.04 1.37
N THR A 159 10.87 8.65 2.32
CA THR A 159 11.43 9.04 3.61
C THR A 159 10.38 8.86 4.70
N THR A 160 10.83 8.75 5.94
CA THR A 160 9.98 8.63 7.12
C THR A 160 10.29 9.78 8.05
N PHE A 161 9.29 10.57 8.42
CA PHE A 161 9.47 11.64 9.39
C PHE A 161 9.57 11.07 10.80
N HIS A 162 10.49 11.65 11.57
CA HIS A 162 10.69 11.37 12.99
C HIS A 162 11.00 12.66 13.74
N GLN A 163 10.91 12.63 15.08
CA GLN A 163 11.04 13.82 15.92
C GLN A 163 12.38 14.54 15.74
N SER A 164 13.44 13.80 15.42
CA SER A 164 14.78 14.35 15.18
C SER A 164 15.01 14.82 13.74
N MET A 165 14.06 14.65 12.81
CA MET A 165 14.24 15.08 11.42
C MET A 165 14.19 16.60 11.35
N ASP A 166 15.08 17.18 10.56
CA ASP A 166 15.21 18.62 10.41
C ASP A 166 15.38 19.06 8.95
N TYR A 167 15.56 20.36 8.78
CA TYR A 167 15.76 21.00 7.49
C TYR A 167 17.04 20.52 6.80
N GLU A 168 18.11 20.24 7.56
CA GLU A 168 19.42 19.87 7.03
C GLU A 168 19.40 18.51 6.32
N ASP A 169 18.58 17.58 6.82
CA ASP A 169 18.37 16.28 6.18
C ASP A 169 17.37 16.32 5.02
N PHE A 170 16.35 17.18 5.12
CA PHE A 170 15.26 17.20 4.16
C PHE A 170 15.51 18.11 2.96
N VAL A 171 16.10 19.29 3.17
CA VAL A 171 16.26 20.34 2.15
C VAL A 171 17.73 20.54 1.80
N GLU A 172 18.53 21.08 2.71
CA GLU A 172 19.99 21.19 2.56
C GLU A 172 20.66 21.53 3.89
N GLY A 173 21.88 21.01 4.09
CA GLY A 173 22.65 21.26 5.30
C GLY A 173 24.13 20.95 5.11
N TYR A 174 24.96 21.53 5.97
CA TYR A 174 26.41 21.30 5.97
C TYR A 174 26.73 19.97 6.67
N LYS A 175 27.40 19.06 5.96
CA LYS A 175 27.87 17.79 6.53
C LYS A 175 29.40 17.74 6.49
N PRO A 176 30.06 17.09 7.47
CA PRO A 176 31.50 16.87 7.42
C PRO A 176 31.89 16.12 6.15
N ALA A 177 32.95 16.58 5.49
CA ALA A 177 33.57 15.90 4.36
C ALA A 177 34.78 15.11 4.86
N GLU A 178 34.95 13.89 4.35
CA GLU A 178 36.16 13.09 4.61
C GLU A 178 37.37 13.77 3.95
N SER A 179 38.25 14.35 4.76
CA SER A 179 39.52 14.97 4.34
C SER A 179 40.59 14.68 5.37
N SER A 180 41.80 14.31 4.92
CA SER A 180 42.91 13.85 5.76
C SER A 180 43.55 14.95 6.61
N ASP A 181 43.46 16.22 6.18
CA ASP A 181 44.26 17.32 6.78
C ASP A 181 43.44 18.39 7.50
N SER A 182 42.12 18.46 7.34
CA SER A 182 41.27 19.42 8.06
C SER A 182 39.78 19.04 8.02
N MET A 183 39.04 19.33 9.10
CA MET A 183 37.58 19.19 9.10
C MET A 183 36.98 20.20 8.13
N GLN A 184 36.50 19.72 6.99
CA GLN A 184 35.80 20.52 5.99
C GLN A 184 34.31 20.22 6.04
N PHE A 185 33.48 21.23 5.83
CA PHE A 185 32.04 21.08 5.72
C PHE A 185 31.64 21.25 4.25
N LYS A 186 30.85 20.29 3.75
CA LYS A 186 30.26 20.34 2.42
C LYS A 186 28.75 20.54 2.54
N LEU A 187 28.22 21.43 1.72
CA LEU A 187 26.78 21.58 1.61
C LEU A 187 26.20 20.38 0.84
N ASN A 188 25.26 19.68 1.46
CA ASN A 188 24.61 18.51 0.89
C ASN A 188 23.13 18.82 0.65
N SER A 189 22.63 18.50 -0.54
CA SER A 189 21.19 18.55 -0.84
C SER A 189 20.47 17.41 -0.11
N GLY A 190 19.43 17.74 0.63
CA GLY A 190 18.51 16.81 1.29
C GLY A 190 17.55 16.13 0.31
N ILE A 191 16.75 15.19 0.80
CA ILE A 191 15.91 14.33 -0.06
C ILE A 191 14.89 15.12 -0.91
N PHE A 192 14.29 16.15 -0.34
CA PHE A 192 13.30 17.00 -1.03
C PHE A 192 13.95 17.81 -2.14
N LYS A 193 15.12 18.42 -1.87
CA LYS A 193 15.86 19.17 -2.87
C LYS A 193 16.32 18.28 -4.02
N ARG A 194 16.88 17.10 -3.72
CA ARG A 194 17.33 16.13 -4.75
C ARG A 194 16.19 15.67 -5.65
N ILE A 195 15.02 15.33 -5.07
CA ILE A 195 13.90 14.89 -5.90
C ILE A 195 13.31 16.04 -6.72
N CYS A 196 13.29 17.27 -6.20
CA CYS A 196 12.89 18.44 -6.98
C CYS A 196 13.85 18.73 -8.14
N GLU A 197 15.16 18.56 -7.93
CA GLU A 197 16.16 18.67 -9.01
C GLU A 197 15.92 17.64 -10.11
N LYS A 198 15.58 16.39 -9.74
CA LYS A 198 15.18 15.35 -10.69
C LYS A 198 13.86 15.68 -11.40
N ALA A 199 12.90 16.25 -10.67
CA ALA A 199 11.57 16.59 -11.15
C ALA A 199 11.57 17.69 -12.23
N LYS A 200 12.66 18.44 -12.40
CA LYS A 200 12.82 19.41 -13.49
C LYS A 200 12.83 18.75 -14.88
N PHE A 201 13.19 17.48 -14.96
CA PHE A 201 13.36 16.76 -16.23
C PHE A 201 12.30 15.68 -16.46
N GLN A 202 11.71 15.14 -15.40
CA GLN A 202 10.71 14.09 -15.49
C GLN A 202 9.80 14.05 -14.26
N PRO A 203 8.54 13.59 -14.37
CA PRO A 203 7.64 13.49 -13.23
C PRO A 203 8.24 12.61 -12.12
N CYS A 204 8.14 13.09 -10.88
CA CYS A 204 8.65 12.41 -9.69
C CYS A 204 7.61 12.44 -8.54
N VAL A 205 7.72 11.48 -7.61
CA VAL A 205 6.88 11.36 -6.42
C VAL A 205 7.75 11.22 -5.19
N LEU A 206 7.53 12.09 -4.20
CA LEU A 206 8.10 11.93 -2.86
C LEU A 206 7.04 11.32 -1.94
N ILE A 207 7.37 10.19 -1.35
CA ILE A 207 6.58 9.54 -0.32
C ILE A 207 7.17 9.92 1.04
N ILE A 208 6.34 10.52 1.88
CA ILE A 208 6.68 10.86 3.26
C ILE A 208 5.80 10.01 4.17
N ASP A 209 6.40 9.01 4.79
CA ASP A 209 5.73 8.21 5.81
C ASP A 209 5.80 8.91 7.18
N GLU A 210 4.82 8.62 8.04
CA GLU A 210 4.72 9.16 9.39
C GLU A 210 4.88 10.70 9.47
N ILE A 211 4.32 11.42 8.48
CA ILE A 211 4.43 12.89 8.35
C ILE A 211 4.04 13.65 9.63
N ASN A 212 3.14 13.08 10.43
CA ASN A 212 2.68 13.62 11.71
C ASN A 212 3.66 13.43 12.88
N ARG A 213 4.76 12.68 12.71
CA ARG A 213 5.80 12.48 13.74
C ARG A 213 6.94 13.49 13.68
N GLY A 214 7.03 14.28 12.61
CA GLY A 214 8.01 15.35 12.44
C GLY A 214 7.43 16.73 12.70
N ASN A 215 8.28 17.70 13.05
CA ASN A 215 7.88 19.10 13.07
C ASN A 215 7.89 19.65 11.63
N ILE A 216 6.72 19.61 10.98
CA ILE A 216 6.56 19.99 9.57
C ILE A 216 7.13 21.39 9.29
N SER A 217 6.81 22.38 10.11
CA SER A 217 7.28 23.75 9.92
C SER A 217 8.81 23.85 10.01
N LYS A 218 9.43 23.12 10.94
CA LYS A 218 10.90 23.06 11.08
C LYS A 218 11.55 22.33 9.91
N ILE A 219 10.96 21.24 9.44
CA ILE A 219 11.52 20.39 8.38
C ILE A 219 11.43 21.07 7.01
N PHE A 220 10.28 21.67 6.68
CA PHE A 220 10.08 22.34 5.39
C PHE A 220 10.62 23.77 5.35
N GLY A 221 10.76 24.44 6.50
CA GLY A 221 11.27 25.81 6.56
C GLY A 221 10.50 26.76 5.65
N GLU A 222 11.24 27.47 4.80
CA GLU A 222 10.75 28.41 3.80
C GLU A 222 9.94 27.77 2.66
N LEU A 223 9.92 26.44 2.54
CA LEU A 223 9.35 25.73 1.38
C LEU A 223 7.88 25.39 1.51
N ILE A 224 7.27 25.56 2.70
CA ILE A 224 5.91 25.09 2.96
C ILE A 224 4.88 25.69 1.99
N THR A 225 5.06 26.96 1.61
CA THR A 225 4.20 27.67 0.65
C THR A 225 4.40 27.19 -0.78
N LEU A 226 5.59 26.68 -1.13
CA LEU A 226 5.89 26.15 -2.46
C LEU A 226 5.21 24.81 -2.75
N LEU A 227 4.67 24.14 -1.72
CA LEU A 227 3.95 22.89 -1.91
C LEU A 227 2.62 23.10 -2.63
N GLU A 228 1.99 24.26 -2.48
CA GLU A 228 0.72 24.60 -3.12
C GLU A 228 0.79 24.51 -4.65
N ALA A 229 -0.22 23.89 -5.26
CA ALA A 229 -0.20 23.57 -6.69
C ALA A 229 -0.05 24.80 -7.60
N ASP A 230 -0.65 25.94 -7.25
CA ASP A 230 -0.57 27.18 -8.04
C ASP A 230 0.74 27.95 -7.82
N LYS A 231 1.50 27.62 -6.77
CA LYS A 231 2.80 28.22 -6.39
C LYS A 231 4.00 27.50 -6.99
N ARG A 232 3.81 26.29 -7.50
CA ARG A 232 4.84 25.51 -8.17
C ARG A 232 5.27 26.14 -9.49
N TYR A 233 6.51 25.88 -9.89
CA TYR A 233 7.08 26.38 -11.14
C TYR A 233 6.32 25.83 -12.34
N GLY A 234 5.90 26.72 -13.25
CA GLY A 234 5.03 26.38 -14.38
C GLY A 234 3.54 26.55 -14.11
N SER A 235 3.13 27.00 -12.92
CA SER A 235 1.75 27.33 -12.58
C SER A 235 1.49 28.85 -12.64
N ASN A 236 0.21 29.26 -12.58
CA ASN A 236 -0.23 30.65 -12.74
C ASN A 236 0.38 31.64 -11.72
N HIS A 237 0.64 31.20 -10.48
CA HIS A 237 1.18 32.04 -9.41
C HIS A 237 2.51 31.50 -8.88
N GLN A 238 3.38 31.05 -9.79
CA GLN A 238 4.67 30.47 -9.41
C GLN A 238 5.47 31.42 -8.52
N ILE A 239 6.07 30.87 -7.47
CA ILE A 239 6.97 31.58 -6.56
C ILE A 239 8.25 30.78 -6.36
N SER A 240 9.29 31.49 -5.94
CA SER A 240 10.59 30.91 -5.60
C SER A 240 11.12 31.59 -4.34
N VAL A 241 11.88 30.85 -3.54
CA VAL A 241 12.49 31.35 -2.30
C VAL A 241 14.00 31.21 -2.36
N SER A 242 14.72 32.03 -1.60
CA SER A 242 16.16 31.85 -1.38
C SER A 242 16.36 30.82 -0.27
N LEU A 243 17.13 29.76 -0.54
CA LEU A 243 17.42 28.74 0.47
C LEU A 243 18.37 29.29 1.55
N THR A 244 18.13 28.89 2.80
CA THR A 244 18.83 29.42 3.98
C THR A 244 20.34 29.19 3.98
N TYR A 245 20.83 28.03 3.55
CA TYR A 245 22.26 27.70 3.63
C TYR A 245 23.02 28.10 2.37
N SER A 246 22.47 27.83 1.18
CA SER A 246 23.13 28.12 -0.09
C SER A 246 22.91 29.54 -0.61
N GLY A 247 21.84 30.23 -0.18
CA GLY A 247 21.41 31.49 -0.77
C GLY A 247 20.89 31.37 -2.21
N MET A 248 20.74 30.14 -2.73
CA MET A 248 20.29 29.91 -4.10
C MET A 248 18.78 30.00 -4.19
N MET A 249 18.28 30.53 -5.31
CA MET A 249 16.85 30.51 -5.61
C MET A 249 16.38 29.08 -5.87
N PHE A 250 15.32 28.69 -5.18
CA PHE A 250 14.71 27.37 -5.25
C PHE A 250 13.21 27.48 -5.53
N PHE A 251 12.71 26.51 -6.29
CA PHE A 251 11.30 26.36 -6.63
C PHE A 251 10.95 24.87 -6.67
N VAL A 252 9.67 24.56 -6.43
CA VAL A 252 9.14 23.20 -6.55
C VAL A 252 8.54 23.03 -7.95
N PRO A 253 8.98 22.05 -8.76
CA PRO A 253 8.39 21.78 -10.08
C PRO A 253 6.92 21.31 -9.99
N ASN A 254 6.13 21.65 -11.02
CA ASN A 254 4.72 21.25 -11.14
C ASN A 254 4.54 19.78 -11.49
#